data_AF-A0A976LBR5-F1
#
_entry.id   AF-A0A976LBR5-F1
#
_cell.length_a   1.000
_cell.length_b   1.000
_cell.length_c   1.000
_cell.angle_alpha   90.00
_cell.angle_beta   90.00
_cell.angle_gamma   90.00
#
_symmetry.space_group_name_H-M   'P 1'
#
loop_
_entity.id
_entity.type
_entity.pdbx_description
1 polymer ?
#
loop_
_entity_poly.entity_id
_entity_poly.type
_entity_poly.pdbx_seq_one_letter_code
_entity_poly.pdbx_strand_id
1 'polypeptide(L)' 'MYLGVAGNLVAFACKLSFDNGFEGYISFNAKTSLIAHYELTLGAVNTSGQKMIINPKESKILINKYYP' A
#
# COMPACT_ATOMS: atom_id res chain seq x y z
N MET A 1 7.46 -18.86 5.61
CA MET A 1 6.38 -18.10 4.92
C MET A 1 6.09 -16.88 5.77
N TYR A 2 6.49 -15.67 5.36
CA TYR A 2 6.30 -14.44 6.14
C TYR A 2 4.95 -13.79 5.81
N LEU A 3 3.85 -14.46 6.17
CA LEU A 3 2.51 -13.91 5.98
C LEU A 3 2.39 -12.58 6.73
N GLY A 4 1.92 -11.54 6.04
CA GLY A 4 1.58 -10.25 6.65
C GLY A 4 2.73 -9.23 6.77
N VAL A 5 4.00 -9.60 6.58
CA VAL A 5 5.11 -8.63 6.75
C VAL A 5 5.05 -7.50 5.72
N ALA A 6 4.88 -7.83 4.43
CA ALA A 6 4.77 -6.82 3.38
C ALA A 6 3.50 -5.96 3.54
N GLY A 7 2.37 -6.58 3.92
CA GLY A 7 1.12 -5.87 4.18
C GLY A 7 1.21 -4.91 5.35
N ASN A 8 1.82 -5.33 6.46
CA ASN A 8 2.09 -4.49 7.63
C ASN A 8 2.98 -3.30 7.28
N LEU A 9 4.06 -3.52 6.52
CA LEU A 9 4.98 -2.45 6.14
C LEU A 9 4.27 -1.39 5.27
N VAL A 10 3.44 -1.83 4.33
CA VAL A 10 2.68 -0.90 3.49
C VAL A 10 1.60 -0.18 4.31
N ALA A 11 0.90 -0.89 5.19
CA ALA A 11 -0.08 -0.28 6.09
C ALA A 11 0.57 0.75 7.04
N PHE A 12 1.80 0.50 7.50
CA PHE A 12 2.57 1.47 8.27
C PHE A 12 2.84 2.74 7.47
N ALA A 13 3.29 2.62 6.22
CA ALA A 13 3.53 3.77 5.35
C ALA A 13 2.23 4.56 5.07
N CYS A 14 1.12 3.85 4.86
CA CYS A 14 -0.22 4.44 4.75
C CYS A 14 -0.59 5.23 6.02
N LYS A 15 -0.41 4.63 7.20
CA LYS A 15 -0.68 5.30 8.48
C LYS A 15 0.20 6.54 8.66
N LEU A 16 1.49 6.43 8.41
CA LEU A 16 2.43 7.56 8.50
C LEU A 16 2.03 8.70 7.55
N SER A 17 1.60 8.39 6.34
CA SER A 17 1.08 9.38 5.38
C SER A 17 -0.19 10.05 5.91
N PHE A 18 -1.11 9.28 6.51
CA PHE A 18 -2.33 9.79 7.12
C PHE A 18 -2.04 10.72 8.32
N ASP A 19 -1.16 10.30 9.22
CA ASP A 19 -0.75 11.06 10.41
C ASP A 19 -0.08 12.40 10.03
N ASN A 20 0.54 12.47 8.86
CA ASN A 20 1.14 13.70 8.31
C ASN A 20 0.16 14.55 7.47
N GLY A 21 -1.13 14.21 7.40
CA GLY A 21 -2.14 14.98 6.69
C GLY A 21 -2.22 14.72 5.18
N PHE A 22 -1.58 13.67 4.66
CA PHE A 22 -1.61 13.29 3.23
C PHE A 22 -2.69 12.24 2.91
N GLU A 23 -3.68 12.09 3.77
CA GLU A 23 -4.83 11.18 3.60
C GLU A 23 -4.45 9.69 3.42
N GLY A 24 -3.22 9.32 3.76
CA GLY A 24 -2.72 7.97 3.60
C GLY A 24 -2.31 7.62 2.17
N TYR A 25 -2.24 8.60 1.27
CA TYR A 25 -1.73 8.42 -0.10
C TYR A 25 -0.24 8.09 -0.07
N ILE A 26 0.17 7.03 -0.77
CA ILE A 26 1.59 6.67 -0.92
C ILE A 26 1.90 6.22 -2.34
N SER A 27 3.17 6.30 -2.72
CA SER A 27 3.69 5.69 -3.94
C SER A 27 4.94 4.86 -3.63
N PHE A 28 5.13 3.78 -4.39
CA PHE A 28 6.30 2.91 -4.25
C PHE A 28 6.63 2.24 -5.59
N ASN A 29 7.86 1.75 -5.73
CA ASN A 29 8.27 0.98 -6.90
C ASN A 29 8.17 -0.52 -6.59
N ALA A 30 7.47 -1.26 -7.45
CA ALA A 30 7.36 -2.71 -7.38
C ALA A 30 8.25 -3.36 -8.43
N LYS A 31 8.82 -4.54 -8.13
CA LYS A 31 9.35 -5.40 -9.19
C LYS A 31 8.22 -5.72 -10.17
N THR A 32 8.51 -5.76 -11.47
CA THR A 32 7.50 -6.03 -12.51
C THR A 32 6.68 -7.29 -12.24
N SER A 33 7.32 -8.36 -11.75
CA SER A 33 6.66 -9.62 -11.39
C SER A 33 5.72 -9.55 -10.18
N LEU A 34 5.76 -8.45 -9.41
CA LEU A 34 4.94 -8.22 -8.22
C LEU A 34 3.86 -7.16 -8.42
N ILE A 35 3.76 -6.54 -9.60
CA ILE A 35 2.72 -5.54 -9.89
C ILE A 35 1.33 -6.13 -9.64
N ALA A 36 0.99 -7.22 -10.36
CA ALA A 36 -0.31 -7.89 -10.22
C ALA A 36 -0.55 -8.40 -8.79
N HIS A 37 0.51 -8.84 -8.10
CA HIS A 37 0.40 -9.26 -6.71
C HIS A 37 -0.07 -8.10 -5.82
N TYR A 38 0.51 -6.90 -5.98
CA TYR A 38 0.15 -5.74 -5.16
C TYR A 38 -1.17 -5.09 -5.57
N GLU A 39 -1.58 -5.18 -6.83
CA GLU A 39 -2.94 -4.82 -7.26
C GLU A 39 -3.98 -5.67 -6.51
N LEU A 40 -3.78 -6.99 -6.47
CA LEU A 40 -4.72 -7.92 -5.83
C LEU A 40 -4.68 -7.90 -4.30
N THR A 41 -3.49 -7.77 -3.70
CA THR A 41 -3.34 -7.94 -2.24
C THR A 41 -3.46 -6.64 -1.46
N LEU A 42 -3.12 -5.50 -2.07
CA LEU A 42 -3.08 -4.20 -1.40
C LEU A 42 -4.05 -3.19 -2.03
N GLY A 43 -4.67 -3.50 -3.17
CA GLY A 43 -5.46 -2.53 -3.94
C GLY A 43 -4.59 -1.45 -4.57
N ALA A 44 -3.30 -1.71 -4.78
CA ALA A 44 -2.41 -0.74 -5.41
C ALA A 44 -2.78 -0.54 -6.89
N VAL A 45 -2.50 0.65 -7.44
CA VAL A 45 -2.74 0.97 -8.86
C VAL A 45 -1.40 1.23 -9.54
N ASN A 46 -1.15 0.59 -10.67
CA ASN A 46 0.01 0.92 -11.50
C ASN A 46 -0.22 2.25 -12.23
N THR A 47 0.70 3.19 -12.10
CA THR A 47 0.62 4.50 -12.78
C THR A 47 1.54 4.60 -13.99
N SER A 48 2.74 4.02 -13.91
CA SER A 48 3.70 3.96 -15.01
C SER A 48 4.85 3.02 -14.67
N GLY A 49 5.15 2.09 -15.58
CA GLY A 49 6.26 1.16 -15.42
C GLY A 49 6.17 0.36 -14.12
N GLN A 50 7.12 0.59 -13.22
CA GLN A 50 7.18 -0.07 -11.90
C GLN A 50 6.53 0.74 -10.78
N LYS A 51 6.02 1.94 -11.07
CA LYS A 51 5.45 2.84 -10.06
C LYS A 51 4.02 2.44 -9.73
N MET A 52 3.81 2.10 -8.46
CA MET A 52 2.53 1.78 -7.86
C MET A 52 2.11 2.91 -6.92
N ILE A 53 0.80 3.11 -6.78
CA ILE A 53 0.21 4.02 -5.79
C ILE A 53 -0.82 3.30 -4.94
N ILE A 54 -1.06 3.79 -3.73
CA ILE A 54 -2.22 3.44 -2.93
C ILE A 54 -3.01 4.72 -2.68
N ASN A 55 -4.27 4.73 -3.11
CA ASN A 55 -5.15 5.87 -2.91
C ASN A 55 -5.70 5.89 -1.47
N PRO A 56 -6.29 7.02 -1.01
CA PRO A 56 -6.75 7.15 0.37
C PRO A 56 -7.80 6.11 0.79
N LYS A 57 -8.62 5.63 -0.15
CA LYS A 57 -9.63 4.60 0.10
C LYS A 57 -9.00 3.28 0.50
N GLU A 58 -8.07 2.76 -0.31
CA GLU A 58 -7.38 1.50 -0.07
C GLU A 58 -6.45 1.60 1.14
N SER A 59 -5.83 2.77 1.33
CA SER A 59 -5.02 3.09 2.50
C SER A 59 -5.79 2.90 3.81
N LYS A 60 -7.00 3.46 3.92
CA LYS A 60 -7.86 3.28 5.10
C LYS A 60 -8.19 1.81 5.37
N ILE A 61 -8.43 1.02 4.33
CA ILE A 61 -8.69 -0.43 4.46
C ILE A 61 -7.46 -1.14 5.04
N LEU A 62 -6.26 -0.82 4.54
CA LEU A 62 -5.01 -1.40 5.03
C LEU A 62 -4.72 -0.99 6.47
N ILE A 63 -4.87 0.29 6.81
CA ILE A 63 -4.67 0.79 8.19
C ILE A 63 -5.60 0.05 9.15
N ASN A 64 -6.91 0.02 8.86
CA ASN A 64 -7.89 -0.65 9.74
C ASN A 64 -7.64 -2.16 9.88
N LYS A 65 -7.06 -2.80 8.85
CA LYS A 65 -6.75 -4.23 8.87
C LYS A 65 -5.55 -4.57 9.76
N TYR A 66 -4.54 -3.70 9.82
CA TYR A 66 -3.26 -3.99 10.48
C TYR A 66 -3.01 -3.18 11.76
N TYR A 67 -3.77 -2.10 11.99
CA TYR A 67 -3.71 -1.21 13.15
C TYR A 67 -5.12 -0.92 13.69
N PRO A 68 -5.79 -1.92 14.32
CA PRO A 68 -7.11 -1.73 14.93
C PRO A 68 -7.09 -0.81 16.15
#